data_AF-A0AB39TDF3-F1
#
_entry.id   AF-A0AB39TDF3-F1
#
_cell.length_a   1.000
_cell.length_b   1.000
_cell.length_c   1.000
_cell.angle_alpha   90.00
_cell.angle_beta   90.00
_cell.angle_gamma   90.00
#
_symmetry.space_group_name_H-M   'P 1'
#
loop_
_entity.id
_entity.type
_entity.pdbx_description
1 polymer ?
#
loop_
_entity_poly.entity_id
_entity_poly.type
_entity_poly.pdbx_seq_one_letter_code
_entity_poly.pdbx_strand_id
1 'polypeptide(L)'
;MSEAAATMFADAVNALPERADESAEAADGSGLVTVSTVTESDEAARYRRFTFWAWTAGLLIVAMAVVIAILGPPETAVLFLLVTPFGVGVTVFGAVSMKGMYDIWYLPRHGITVEAKRSGASYVYTDMQGTTHSRIDLLGRSTAPTVQVAYRPGRPDMSTFVLSRLRKVWLTSFSLVILLVGLAITAASVAIVAEAFRG
;
A
#
# COMPACT_ATOMS: atom_id res chain seq x y z
N MET A 1 5.98 -55.17 -18.46
CA MET A 1 5.34 -54.50 -17.30
C MET A 1 5.11 -55.57 -16.24
N SER A 2 5.59 -55.36 -15.01
CA SER A 2 5.64 -56.41 -13.99
C SER A 2 4.26 -56.65 -13.39
N GLU A 3 3.76 -57.88 -13.50
CA GLU A 3 2.48 -58.36 -12.95
C GLU A 3 2.34 -58.05 -11.45
N ALA A 4 3.46 -58.04 -10.72
CA ALA A 4 3.55 -57.66 -9.31
C ALA A 4 3.21 -56.19 -9.03
N ALA A 5 3.51 -55.29 -9.98
CA ALA A 5 3.19 -53.87 -9.83
C ALA A 5 1.68 -53.61 -10.05
N ALA A 6 1.05 -54.40 -10.93
CA ALA A 6 -0.39 -54.32 -11.16
C ALA A 6 -1.19 -54.84 -9.95
N THR A 7 -0.71 -55.90 -9.30
CA THR A 7 -1.33 -56.47 -8.09
C THR A 7 -1.19 -55.52 -6.89
N MET A 8 0.00 -54.92 -6.67
CA MET A 8 0.16 -53.94 -5.59
C MET A 8 -0.70 -52.68 -5.80
N PHE A 9 -0.87 -52.23 -7.04
CA PHE A 9 -1.75 -51.10 -7.33
C PHE A 9 -3.22 -51.44 -7.09
N ALA A 10 -3.64 -52.65 -7.48
CA ALA A 10 -5.01 -53.13 -7.22
C ALA A 10 -5.30 -53.27 -5.71
N ASP A 11 -4.36 -53.82 -4.95
CA ASP A 11 -4.50 -53.93 -3.49
C ASP A 11 -4.54 -52.56 -2.81
N ALA A 12 -3.73 -51.59 -3.27
CA ALA A 12 -3.75 -50.23 -2.73
C ALA A 12 -5.07 -49.49 -3.02
N VAL A 13 -5.66 -49.71 -4.19
CA VAL A 13 -6.97 -49.12 -4.55
C VAL A 13 -8.11 -49.79 -3.79
N ASN A 14 -8.07 -51.12 -3.63
CA ASN A 14 -9.09 -51.86 -2.87
C ASN A 14 -8.98 -51.68 -1.35
N ALA A 15 -7.80 -51.27 -0.84
CA ALA A 15 -7.60 -50.91 0.56
C ALA A 15 -8.05 -49.48 0.89
N LEU A 16 -8.51 -48.70 -0.10
CA LEU A 16 -9.18 -47.44 0.21
C LEU A 16 -10.48 -47.76 0.94
N PRO A 17 -10.72 -47.17 2.12
CA PRO A 17 -11.97 -47.36 2.84
C PRO A 17 -13.12 -46.98 1.92
N GLU A 18 -14.05 -47.92 1.75
CA GLU A 18 -15.30 -47.73 1.04
C GLU A 18 -15.92 -46.43 1.55
N ARG A 19 -16.28 -45.55 0.61
CA ARG A 19 -16.71 -44.17 0.91
C ARG A 19 -17.91 -44.25 1.83
N ALA A 20 -17.67 -44.10 3.13
CA ALA A 20 -18.69 -44.15 4.14
C ALA A 20 -19.75 -43.09 3.79
N ASP A 21 -20.96 -43.59 3.61
CA ASP A 21 -22.23 -42.89 3.54
C ASP A 21 -22.47 -41.96 2.33
N GLU A 22 -23.36 -42.43 1.45
CA GLU A 22 -24.28 -41.62 0.63
C GLU A 22 -25.23 -40.72 1.48
N SER A 23 -24.90 -40.51 2.75
CA SER A 23 -25.58 -39.61 3.70
C SER A 23 -24.65 -38.52 4.24
N ALA A 24 -23.42 -38.39 3.73
CA ALA A 24 -22.56 -37.26 4.01
C ALA A 24 -23.15 -36.01 3.33
N GLU A 25 -24.04 -35.35 4.08
CA GLU A 25 -24.34 -33.92 4.08
C GLU A 25 -23.52 -33.21 3.00
N ALA A 26 -24.18 -33.00 1.84
CA ALA A 26 -23.57 -32.40 0.66
C ALA A 26 -22.67 -31.26 1.14
N ALA A 27 -21.35 -31.41 1.00
CA ALA A 27 -20.39 -30.48 1.56
C ALA A 27 -20.71 -29.09 0.99
N ASP A 28 -21.49 -28.32 1.75
CA ASP A 28 -22.09 -27.11 1.27
C ASP A 28 -20.99 -26.06 1.27
N GLY A 29 -20.38 -25.91 0.09
CA GLY A 29 -19.36 -24.91 -0.16
C GLY A 29 -19.85 -23.49 0.09
N SER A 30 -21.15 -23.27 0.34
CA SER A 30 -21.70 -21.96 0.71
C SER A 30 -21.05 -21.39 1.98
N GLY A 31 -20.62 -22.23 2.92
CA GLY A 31 -19.90 -21.81 4.13
C GLY A 31 -18.47 -21.31 3.86
N LEU A 32 -17.89 -21.66 2.71
CA LEU A 32 -16.59 -21.17 2.24
C LEU A 32 -16.73 -19.94 1.32
N VAL A 33 -17.94 -19.64 0.85
CA VAL A 33 -18.22 -18.46 0.04
C VAL A 33 -18.45 -17.28 0.98
N THR A 34 -17.40 -16.52 1.24
CA THR A 34 -17.56 -15.21 1.87
C THR A 34 -18.14 -14.26 0.82
N VAL A 35 -19.43 -13.95 0.91
CA VAL A 35 -20.07 -12.93 0.08
C VAL A 35 -19.51 -11.57 0.48
N SER A 36 -18.48 -11.11 -0.21
CA SER A 36 -17.97 -9.74 -0.09
C SER A 36 -18.96 -8.81 -0.78
N THR A 37 -19.70 -8.01 0.00
CA THR A 37 -20.54 -6.94 -0.55
C THR A 37 -19.66 -5.95 -1.29
N VAL A 38 -20.04 -5.59 -2.53
CA VAL A 38 -19.46 -4.50 -3.30
C VAL A 38 -19.84 -3.18 -2.63
N THR A 39 -19.20 -2.92 -1.50
CA THR A 39 -19.26 -1.65 -0.79
C THR A 39 -18.32 -0.70 -1.52
N GLU A 40 -18.61 0.61 -1.47
CA GLU A 40 -17.75 1.67 -2.04
C GLU A 40 -16.27 1.29 -1.90
N SER A 41 -15.52 1.25 -3.01
CA SER A 41 -14.13 0.80 -2.95
C SER A 41 -13.38 1.63 -1.91
N ASP A 42 -12.60 0.98 -1.05
CA ASP A 42 -11.83 1.66 0.02
C ASP A 42 -11.00 2.84 -0.52
N GLU A 43 -10.62 2.76 -1.81
CA GLU A 43 -9.94 3.82 -2.56
C GLU A 43 -10.82 5.07 -2.78
N ALA A 44 -12.08 4.92 -3.19
CA ALA A 44 -12.99 6.03 -3.41
C ALA A 44 -13.30 6.77 -2.09
N ALA A 45 -13.54 6.02 -1.01
CA ALA A 45 -13.75 6.59 0.32
C ALA A 45 -12.50 7.33 0.82
N ARG A 46 -11.30 6.78 0.58
CA ARG A 46 -10.03 7.42 0.92
C ARG A 46 -9.78 8.69 0.11
N TYR A 47 -10.07 8.67 -1.19
CA TYR A 47 -9.94 9.82 -2.06
C TYR A 47 -10.87 10.96 -1.63
N ARG A 48 -12.13 10.65 -1.32
CA ARG A 48 -13.10 11.66 -0.84
C ARG A 48 -12.62 12.32 0.45
N ARG A 49 -12.14 11.54 1.42
CA ARG A 49 -11.56 12.05 2.66
C ARG A 49 -10.33 12.92 2.37
N PHE A 50 -9.43 12.48 1.51
CA PHE A 50 -8.23 13.24 1.15
C PHE A 50 -8.58 14.59 0.52
N THR A 51 -9.51 14.60 -0.45
CA THR A 51 -9.98 15.82 -1.10
C THR A 51 -10.60 16.79 -0.09
N PHE A 52 -11.42 16.29 0.84
CA PHE A 52 -11.99 17.11 1.90
C PHE A 52 -10.90 17.78 2.74
N TRP A 53 -9.92 17.01 3.23
CA TRP A 53 -8.79 17.52 4.02
C TRP A 53 -7.91 18.50 3.23
N ALA A 54 -7.69 18.25 1.94
CA ALA A 54 -6.94 19.15 1.08
C ALA A 54 -7.63 20.52 0.95
N TRP A 55 -8.95 20.53 0.74
CA TRP A 55 -9.74 21.76 0.72
C TRP A 55 -9.72 22.50 2.05
N THR A 56 -9.87 21.78 3.17
CA THR A 56 -9.83 22.42 4.51
C THR A 56 -8.45 23.02 4.79
N ALA A 57 -7.38 22.29 4.50
CA ALA A 57 -6.01 22.79 4.67
C ALA A 57 -5.74 24.01 3.77
N GLY A 58 -6.15 23.96 2.49
CA GLY A 58 -6.00 25.08 1.58
C GLY A 58 -6.74 26.34 2.05
N LEU A 59 -7.98 26.18 2.52
CA LEU A 59 -8.78 27.30 3.04
C LEU A 59 -8.14 27.90 4.31
N LEU A 60 -7.60 27.07 5.20
CA LEU A 60 -6.87 27.54 6.39
C LEU A 60 -5.60 28.31 6.02
N ILE A 61 -4.83 27.84 5.03
CA ILE A 61 -3.62 28.54 4.56
C ILE A 61 -3.99 29.92 4.00
N VAL A 62 -5.02 29.99 3.16
CA VAL A 62 -5.48 31.27 2.58
C VAL A 62 -5.98 32.21 3.67
N ALA A 63 -6.81 31.72 4.60
CA ALA A 63 -7.31 32.52 5.71
C ALA A 63 -6.16 33.07 6.58
N MET A 64 -5.15 32.25 6.86
CA MET A 64 -3.98 32.67 7.63
C MET A 64 -3.14 33.71 6.86
N ALA A 65 -2.95 33.54 5.55
CA ALA A 65 -2.25 34.52 4.73
C ALA A 65 -2.95 35.89 4.75
N VAL A 66 -4.29 35.91 4.72
CA VAL A 66 -5.06 37.16 4.85
C VAL A 66 -4.84 37.81 6.21
N VAL A 67 -4.83 37.04 7.30
CA VAL A 67 -4.56 37.56 8.64
C VAL A 67 -3.16 38.16 8.74
N ILE A 68 -2.15 37.48 8.19
CA ILE A 68 -0.77 37.99 8.14
C ILE A 68 -0.67 39.27 7.32
N ALA A 69 -1.40 39.37 6.20
CA ALA A 69 -1.41 40.58 5.37
C ALA A 69 -2.04 41.79 6.08
N ILE A 70 -2.96 41.56 7.02
CA ILE A 70 -3.60 42.62 7.80
C ILE A 70 -2.74 43.03 9.00
N LEU A 71 -2.13 42.06 9.70
CA LEU A 71 -1.43 42.30 10.97
C LEU A 71 0.09 42.48 10.83
N GLY A 72 0.68 42.03 9.73
CA GLY A 72 2.11 42.02 9.50
C GLY A 72 2.50 42.51 8.10
N PRO A 73 3.79 42.37 7.73
CA PRO A 73 4.28 42.82 6.43
C PRO A 73 3.64 42.02 5.28
N PRO A 74 3.10 42.67 4.23
CA PRO A 74 2.42 41.96 3.15
C PRO A 74 3.34 40.98 2.39
N GLU A 75 4.63 41.25 2.36
CA GLU A 75 5.67 40.35 1.84
C GLU A 75 5.74 39.01 2.59
N THR A 76 5.51 38.99 3.91
CA THR A 76 5.48 37.75 4.69
C THR A 76 4.25 36.91 4.37
N ALA A 77 3.11 37.55 4.08
CA ALA A 77 1.89 36.87 3.64
C ALA A 77 2.08 36.18 2.28
N VAL A 78 2.75 36.86 1.33
CA VAL A 78 3.08 36.28 0.01
C VAL A 78 4.02 35.09 0.16
N LEU A 79 5.09 35.23 0.95
CA LEU A 79 6.02 34.14 1.22
C LEU A 79 5.31 32.95 1.89
N PHE A 80 4.46 33.20 2.88
CA PHE A 80 3.68 32.17 3.56
C PHE A 80 2.78 31.40 2.58
N LEU A 81 2.11 32.10 1.67
CA LEU A 81 1.21 31.49 0.69
C LEU A 81 1.93 30.62 -0.34
N LEU A 82 3.20 30.93 -0.66
CA LEU A 82 4.02 30.14 -1.58
C LEU A 82 4.70 28.95 -0.88
N VAL A 83 5.29 29.17 0.28
CA VAL A 83 6.14 28.18 0.97
C VAL A 83 5.31 27.13 1.70
N THR A 84 4.21 27.53 2.35
CA THR A 84 3.44 26.63 3.21
C THR A 84 2.79 25.48 2.42
N PRO A 85 2.10 25.70 1.28
CA PRO A 85 1.56 24.59 0.50
C PRO A 85 2.64 23.63 0.02
N PHE A 86 3.81 24.16 -0.37
CA PHE A 86 4.95 23.34 -0.78
C PHE A 86 5.45 22.46 0.37
N GLY A 87 5.68 23.05 1.56
CA GLY A 87 6.09 22.30 2.75
C GLY A 87 5.09 21.21 3.14
N VAL A 88 3.79 21.52 3.12
CA VAL A 88 2.72 20.55 3.39
C VAL A 88 2.75 19.42 2.36
N GLY A 89 2.86 19.74 1.07
CA GLY A 89 2.94 18.75 -0.01
C GLY A 89 4.13 17.81 0.15
N VAL A 90 5.32 18.35 0.42
CA VAL A 90 6.54 17.57 0.66
C VAL A 90 6.38 16.67 1.90
N THR A 91 5.77 17.17 2.97
CA THR A 91 5.50 16.40 4.19
C THR A 91 4.55 15.22 3.93
N VAL A 92 3.43 15.48 3.23
CA VAL A 92 2.46 14.44 2.87
C VAL A 92 3.11 13.38 1.99
N PHE A 93 3.87 13.80 0.98
CA PHE A 93 4.60 12.88 0.11
C PHE A 93 5.62 12.02 0.88
N GLY A 94 6.38 12.64 1.79
CA GLY A 94 7.30 11.94 2.69
C GLY A 94 6.58 10.93 3.58
N ALA A 95 5.45 11.29 4.17
CA ALA A 95 4.67 10.43 5.05
C ALA A 95 4.06 9.23 4.30
N VAL A 96 3.52 9.47 3.10
CA VAL A 96 3.01 8.39 2.22
C VAL A 96 4.12 7.47 1.80
N SER A 97 5.29 8.02 1.43
CA SER A 97 6.47 7.23 1.09
C SER A 97 6.93 6.38 2.27
N MET A 98 6.99 6.94 3.48
CA MET A 98 7.37 6.23 4.70
C MET A 98 6.42 5.08 5.02
N LYS A 99 5.11 5.28 4.81
CA LYS A 99 4.13 4.19 4.92
C LYS A 99 4.42 3.06 3.92
N GLY A 100 4.73 3.39 2.66
CA GLY A 100 5.15 2.39 1.69
C GLY A 100 6.42 1.65 2.09
N MET A 101 7.38 2.35 2.71
CA MET A 101 8.59 1.73 3.25
C MET A 101 8.27 0.80 4.42
N TYR A 102 7.39 1.19 5.33
CA TYR A 102 6.90 0.30 6.40
C TYR A 102 6.38 -1.02 5.82
N ASP A 103 5.54 -0.96 4.78
CA ASP A 103 5.00 -2.16 4.12
C ASP A 103 6.11 -3.02 3.48
N ILE A 104 7.12 -2.40 2.86
CA ILE A 104 8.33 -3.08 2.31
C ILE A 104 9.12 -3.84 3.38
N TRP A 105 9.16 -3.33 4.62
CA TRP A 105 9.82 -3.98 5.74
C TRP A 105 8.94 -5.03 6.42
N TYR A 106 7.65 -4.76 6.54
CA TYR A 106 6.69 -5.57 7.27
C TYR A 106 6.21 -6.80 6.49
N LEU A 107 5.79 -6.63 5.23
CA LEU A 107 5.14 -7.68 4.45
C LEU A 107 6.03 -8.89 4.16
N PRO A 108 7.34 -8.75 3.85
CA PRO A 108 8.19 -9.93 3.68
C PRO A 108 8.42 -10.74 4.96
N ARG A 109 8.05 -10.21 6.14
CA ARG A 109 8.18 -10.89 7.43
C ARG A 109 6.87 -11.49 7.94
N HIS A 110 5.74 -10.88 7.61
CA HIS A 110 4.42 -11.22 8.16
C HIS A 110 3.34 -11.48 7.10
N GLY A 111 3.69 -11.37 5.82
CA GLY A 111 2.81 -11.62 4.68
C GLY A 111 3.14 -12.93 3.97
N ILE A 112 2.35 -13.25 2.96
CA ILE A 112 2.59 -14.38 2.07
C ILE A 112 3.42 -13.89 0.89
N THR A 113 4.48 -14.63 0.56
CA THR A 113 5.32 -14.36 -0.61
C THR A 113 4.93 -15.27 -1.76
N VAL A 114 4.68 -14.69 -2.94
CA VAL A 114 4.37 -15.40 -4.18
C VAL A 114 5.23 -14.88 -5.32
N GLU A 115 5.43 -15.71 -6.33
CA GLU A 115 6.07 -15.28 -7.56
C GLU A 115 5.05 -14.64 -8.49
N ALA A 116 5.26 -13.36 -8.80
CA ALA A 116 4.49 -12.64 -9.78
C ALA A 116 5.16 -12.77 -11.16
N LYS A 117 4.37 -13.04 -12.19
CA LYS A 117 4.83 -13.13 -13.58
C LYS A 117 4.60 -11.81 -14.29
N ARG A 118 5.52 -11.43 -15.18
CA ARG A 118 5.36 -10.22 -15.97
C ARG A 118 4.23 -10.36 -16.98
N SER A 119 3.34 -9.37 -17.04
CA SER A 119 2.29 -9.21 -18.05
C SER A 119 2.29 -7.75 -18.53
N GLY A 120 2.94 -7.50 -19.66
CA GLY A 120 3.18 -6.15 -20.18
C GLY A 120 4.06 -5.30 -19.26
N ALA A 121 3.53 -4.16 -18.81
CA ALA A 121 4.18 -3.24 -17.86
C ALA A 121 3.92 -3.59 -16.38
N SER A 122 3.07 -4.59 -16.12
CA SER A 122 2.67 -5.00 -14.78
C SER A 122 3.19 -6.40 -14.45
N TYR A 123 3.24 -6.71 -13.16
CA TYR A 123 3.44 -8.04 -12.62
C TYR A 123 2.12 -8.55 -12.08
N VAL A 124 1.75 -9.76 -12.49
CA VAL A 124 0.49 -10.40 -12.16
C VAL A 124 0.77 -11.59 -11.27
N TYR A 125 0.01 -11.71 -10.19
CA TYR A 125 0.06 -12.86 -9.30
C TYR A 125 -1.35 -13.32 -8.96
N THR A 126 -1.48 -14.61 -8.68
CA THR A 126 -2.73 -15.20 -8.21
C THR A 126 -2.62 -15.37 -6.70
N ASP A 127 -3.59 -14.86 -5.95
CA ASP A 127 -3.65 -15.07 -4.52
C ASP A 127 -4.12 -16.50 -4.17
N MET A 128 -4.08 -16.84 -2.88
CA MET A 128 -4.53 -18.14 -2.37
C MET A 128 -6.04 -18.39 -2.58
N GLN A 129 -6.80 -17.36 -2.95
CA GLN A 129 -8.24 -17.43 -3.22
C GLN A 129 -8.53 -17.54 -4.73
N GLY A 130 -7.49 -17.62 -5.57
CA GLY A 130 -7.61 -17.70 -7.02
C GLY A 130 -7.85 -16.35 -7.71
N THR A 131 -7.86 -15.24 -6.98
CA THR A 131 -8.03 -13.90 -7.56
C THR A 131 -6.70 -13.41 -8.12
N THR A 132 -6.77 -12.89 -9.34
CA THR A 132 -5.60 -12.41 -10.07
C THR A 132 -5.41 -10.91 -9.81
N HIS A 133 -4.29 -10.55 -9.21
CA HIS A 133 -3.94 -9.18 -8.87
C HIS A 133 -2.82 -8.69 -9.78
N SER A 134 -2.96 -7.46 -10.27
CA SER A 134 -1.94 -6.82 -11.11
C SER A 134 -1.26 -5.70 -10.34
N ARG A 135 0.06 -5.60 -10.49
CA ARG A 135 0.83 -4.53 -9.90
C ARG A 135 1.85 -3.96 -10.85
N ILE A 136 1.84 -2.64 -10.98
CA ILE A 136 2.81 -1.90 -11.77
C ILE A 136 4.12 -1.77 -10.98
N ASP A 137 5.24 -2.08 -11.62
CA ASP A 137 6.57 -1.75 -11.10
C ASP A 137 6.83 -0.24 -11.26
N LEU A 138 6.34 0.55 -10.30
CA LEU A 138 6.57 2.00 -10.25
C LEU A 138 8.06 2.37 -10.13
N LEU A 139 8.90 1.43 -9.70
CA LEU A 139 10.35 1.62 -9.59
C LEU A 139 11.09 1.22 -10.88
N GLY A 140 10.36 0.77 -11.91
CA GLY A 140 10.78 0.68 -13.31
C GLY A 140 12.09 -0.05 -13.55
N ARG A 141 12.38 -1.14 -12.83
CA ARG A 141 13.75 -1.70 -12.84
C ARG A 141 13.87 -3.20 -12.94
N SER A 142 12.80 -3.97 -12.76
CA SER A 142 12.89 -5.40 -13.01
C SER A 142 12.48 -5.71 -14.44
N THR A 143 13.45 -6.08 -15.28
CA THR A 143 13.18 -6.74 -16.57
C THR A 143 12.96 -8.24 -16.39
N ALA A 144 13.09 -8.75 -15.16
CA ALA A 144 13.02 -10.18 -14.88
C ALA A 144 11.62 -10.73 -15.24
N PRO A 145 11.55 -11.95 -15.81
CA PRO A 145 10.28 -12.57 -16.17
C PRO A 145 9.41 -12.88 -14.95
N THR A 146 10.04 -13.08 -13.78
CA THR A 146 9.39 -13.34 -12.49
C THR A 146 10.01 -12.47 -11.40
N VAL A 147 9.18 -12.03 -10.45
CA VAL A 147 9.61 -11.28 -9.26
C VAL A 147 8.86 -11.78 -8.03
N GLN A 148 9.52 -11.77 -6.88
CA GLN A 148 8.87 -12.10 -5.62
C GLN A 148 8.08 -10.90 -5.09
N VAL A 149 6.80 -11.15 -4.81
CA VAL A 149 5.85 -10.19 -4.26
C VAL A 149 5.34 -10.73 -2.93
N ALA A 150 5.38 -9.91 -1.88
CA ALA A 150 4.79 -10.21 -0.58
C ALA A 150 3.46 -9.46 -0.44
N TYR A 151 2.39 -10.12 0.01
CA TYR A 151 1.08 -9.48 0.21
C TYR A 151 0.44 -9.88 1.55
N ARG A 152 -0.56 -9.11 1.99
CA ARG A 152 -1.30 -9.40 3.23
C ARG A 152 -2.53 -10.27 2.92
N PRO A 153 -2.74 -11.43 3.56
CA PRO A 153 -3.84 -12.33 3.23
C PRO A 153 -5.24 -11.71 3.32
N GLY A 154 -5.48 -10.85 4.32
CA GLY A 154 -6.77 -10.17 4.49
C GLY A 154 -6.95 -8.91 3.64
N ARG A 155 -5.93 -8.47 2.89
CA ARG A 155 -5.96 -7.31 1.99
C ARG A 155 -4.96 -7.52 0.84
N PRO A 156 -5.31 -8.31 -0.18
CA PRO A 156 -4.39 -8.65 -1.26
C PRO A 156 -3.94 -7.43 -2.09
N ASP A 157 -4.76 -6.38 -2.17
CA ASP A 157 -4.36 -5.10 -2.80
C ASP A 157 -3.10 -4.49 -2.18
N MET A 158 -2.85 -4.77 -0.89
CA MET A 158 -1.60 -4.41 -0.21
C MET A 158 -0.52 -5.47 -0.46
N SER A 159 0.14 -5.35 -1.60
CA SER A 159 1.35 -6.09 -1.89
C SER A 159 2.61 -5.23 -1.69
N THR A 160 3.81 -5.81 -1.69
CA THR A 160 5.12 -5.13 -1.86
C THR A 160 6.12 -6.02 -2.61
N PHE A 161 7.09 -5.44 -3.32
CA PHE A 161 8.19 -6.19 -3.92
C PHE A 161 9.24 -6.57 -2.86
N VAL A 162 9.80 -7.77 -2.96
CA VAL A 162 10.92 -8.18 -2.10
C VAL A 162 12.21 -7.53 -2.59
N LEU A 163 12.62 -6.45 -1.93
CA LEU A 163 13.83 -5.68 -2.26
C LEU A 163 15.07 -6.18 -1.50
N SER A 164 16.27 -5.92 -2.06
CA SER A 164 17.54 -6.17 -1.36
C SER A 164 17.70 -5.28 -0.12
N ARG A 165 18.40 -5.77 0.92
CA ARG A 165 18.57 -5.05 2.20
C ARG A 165 19.13 -3.64 2.01
N LEU A 166 20.18 -3.48 1.20
CA LEU A 166 20.80 -2.18 0.94
C LEU A 166 19.80 -1.20 0.31
N ARG A 167 19.00 -1.67 -0.65
CA ARG A 167 17.99 -0.85 -1.32
C ARG A 167 16.87 -0.44 -0.38
N LYS A 168 16.43 -1.35 0.51
CA LYS A 168 15.44 -1.02 1.56
C LYS A 168 15.94 0.11 2.47
N VAL A 169 17.17 -0.01 2.97
CA VAL A 169 17.78 1.00 3.85
C VAL A 169 17.92 2.34 3.13
N TRP A 170 18.42 2.33 1.89
CA TRP A 170 18.60 3.57 1.12
C TRP A 170 17.27 4.27 0.82
N LEU A 171 16.25 3.54 0.36
CA LEU A 171 14.92 4.12 0.10
C LEU A 171 14.26 4.64 1.38
N THR A 172 14.38 3.90 2.49
CA THR A 172 13.84 4.34 3.79
C THR A 172 14.51 5.63 4.26
N SER A 173 15.84 5.70 4.14
CA SER A 173 16.62 6.88 4.51
C SER A 173 16.25 8.08 3.64
N PHE A 174 16.12 7.86 2.33
CA PHE A 174 15.71 8.91 1.38
C PHE A 174 14.30 9.42 1.68
N SER A 175 13.32 8.53 1.91
CA SER A 175 11.97 8.92 2.32
C SER A 175 11.95 9.66 3.66
N LEU A 176 12.81 9.27 4.60
CA LEU A 176 12.96 9.96 5.89
C LEU A 176 13.46 11.38 5.72
N VAL A 177 14.51 11.58 4.91
CA VAL A 177 15.05 12.91 4.61
C VAL A 177 13.97 13.80 3.99
N ILE A 178 13.22 13.31 3.01
CA ILE A 178 12.12 14.08 2.40
C ILE A 178 11.07 14.48 3.44
N LEU A 179 10.67 13.54 4.30
CA LEU A 179 9.71 13.83 5.37
C LEU A 179 10.23 14.90 6.33
N LEU A 180 11.48 14.79 6.76
CA LEU A 180 12.12 15.76 7.66
C LEU A 180 12.25 17.14 7.02
N VAL A 181 12.59 17.21 5.73
CA VAL A 181 12.65 18.48 4.98
C VAL A 181 11.26 19.12 4.91
N GLY A 182 10.21 18.36 4.59
CA GLY A 182 8.84 18.87 4.60
C GLY A 182 8.44 19.38 6.00
N LEU A 183 8.77 18.62 7.04
CA LEU A 183 8.49 19.02 8.43
C LEU A 183 9.24 20.29 8.84
N ALA A 184 10.50 20.44 8.42
CA ALA A 184 11.30 21.62 8.68
C ALA A 184 10.70 22.87 7.99
N ILE A 185 10.28 22.74 6.72
CA ILE A 185 9.63 23.84 5.99
C ILE A 185 8.32 24.24 6.66
N THR A 186 7.48 23.27 7.03
CA THR A 186 6.20 23.57 7.70
C THR A 186 6.41 24.17 9.09
N ALA A 187 7.41 23.70 9.85
CA ALA A 187 7.79 24.31 11.13
C ALA A 187 8.29 25.75 10.96
N ALA A 188 9.09 26.03 9.93
CA ALA A 188 9.53 27.38 9.60
C ALA A 188 8.34 28.30 9.23
N SER A 189 7.38 27.80 8.45
CA SER A 189 6.14 28.54 8.16
C SER A 189 5.40 28.91 9.45
N VAL A 190 5.26 27.98 10.40
CA VAL A 190 4.61 28.24 11.69
C VAL A 190 5.39 29.27 12.52
N ALA A 191 6.72 29.20 12.50
CA ALA A 191 7.57 30.17 13.19
C ALA A 191 7.38 31.59 12.62
N ILE A 192 7.33 31.75 11.30
CA ILE A 192 7.05 33.03 10.63
C ILE A 192 5.72 33.61 11.08
N VAL A 193 4.67 32.78 11.13
CA VAL A 193 3.35 33.21 11.61
C VAL A 193 3.42 33.63 13.08
N ALA A 194 4.09 32.86 13.93
CA ALA A 194 4.22 33.18 15.35
C ALA A 194 4.99 34.48 15.60
N GLU A 195 6.02 34.77 14.80
CA GLU A 195 6.74 36.04 14.84
C GLU A 195 5.88 37.21 14.38
N ALA A 196 5.11 37.05 13.29
CA ALA A 196 4.19 38.08 12.82
C ALA A 196 3.14 38.49 13.87
N PHE A 197 2.73 37.56 14.75
CA PHE A 197 1.81 37.85 15.85
C PHE A 197 2.47 38.45 17.10
N ARG A 198 3.80 38.39 17.22
CA ARG A 198 4.51 38.93 18.40
C ARG A 198 4.78 40.42 18.32
N GLY A 199 4.77 41.02 17.12
CA GLY A 199 5.01 42.44 16.90
C GLY A 199 6.50 42.78 16.83
#